data_AF-A0A1Y2BEL7-F1
#
_entry.id   AF-A0A1Y2BEL7-F1
#
_cell.length_a   1.000
_cell.length_b   1.000
_cell.length_c   1.000
_cell.angle_alpha   90.00
_cell.angle_beta   90.00
_cell.angle_gamma   90.00
#
_symmetry.space_group_name_H-M   'P 1'
#
loop_
_entity.id
_entity.type
_entity.pdbx_description
1 polymer ?
#
loop_
_entity_poly.entity_id
_entity_poly.type
_entity_poly.pdbx_seq_one_letter_code
_entity_poly.pdbx_strand_id
1 'polypeptide(L)'
;MGAEASRQASPTVPQSETPSTQITLTDQQTNALIQSMLRFGSPHLRFETIVKDASLDSTDTSTIIAAGKGIFKTCKAAVKAQQEVDAVSPALSKRKSLQPPVSTTINNASTVNATLFVQRIRELDLLTGRIHDMKDLSHGLEELTKDLSEFEFPLPRNWDIDWTWTDDAMLLYGVYKHGYGSWQLIEQDEELPFRDRFFLGSSEDKKPKDRQLCHRVDLVLKYLKEEEEERLKLDPEAEDDTDENRVGVSKNSEDGDMPKWLSFVLHTFLPAPVEDFFGDGQNVHE
;
A
#
# COMPACT_ATOMS: atom_id res chain seq x y z
N MET A 1 49.61 10.82 64.40
CA MET A 1 48.44 11.66 64.72
C MET A 1 48.01 12.30 63.41
N GLY A 2 47.08 11.64 62.70
CA GLY A 2 46.60 12.05 61.38
C GLY A 2 45.51 13.10 61.49
N ALA A 3 45.55 14.07 60.58
CA ALA A 3 44.57 15.15 60.47
C ALA A 3 43.30 14.65 59.76
N GLU A 4 42.14 14.93 60.35
CA GLU A 4 40.83 14.56 59.81
C GLU A 4 40.10 15.84 59.40
N ALA A 5 40.01 16.06 58.08
CA ALA A 5 39.39 17.23 57.47
C ALA A 5 37.98 16.91 57.00
N SER A 6 37.03 17.65 57.57
CA SER A 6 35.59 17.69 57.28
C SER A 6 35.30 17.95 55.79
N ARG A 7 34.39 17.18 55.19
CA ARG A 7 33.79 17.47 53.87
C ARG A 7 32.27 17.56 54.01
N GLN A 8 31.76 18.78 53.80
CA GLN A 8 30.34 19.08 53.66
C GLN A 8 29.83 18.61 52.28
N ALA A 9 28.64 18.02 52.27
CA ALA A 9 27.91 17.65 51.05
C ALA A 9 26.99 18.80 50.60
N SER A 10 27.03 19.13 49.31
CA SER A 10 26.10 20.05 48.65
C SER A 10 24.81 19.33 48.23
N PRO A 11 23.62 19.97 48.26
CA PRO A 11 22.38 19.35 47.84
C PRO A 11 22.18 19.45 46.32
N THR A 12 21.88 18.31 45.69
CA THR A 12 21.51 18.19 44.28
C THR A 12 20.06 18.63 44.07
N VAL A 13 19.85 19.60 43.17
CA VAL A 13 18.53 19.98 42.65
C VAL A 13 18.08 18.93 41.62
N PRO A 14 16.85 18.39 41.67
CA PRO A 14 16.30 17.63 40.56
C PRO A 14 15.57 18.60 39.60
N GLN A 15 16.11 18.75 38.39
CA GLN A 15 15.36 19.22 37.24
C GLN A 15 15.11 18.04 36.29
N SER A 16 13.94 18.14 35.62
CA SER A 16 13.68 17.59 34.28
C SER A 16 13.36 16.08 34.24
N GLU A 17 12.45 15.54 33.43
CA GLU A 17 11.67 16.01 32.29
C GLU A 17 10.57 14.96 32.05
N THR A 18 9.34 15.35 31.70
CA THR A 18 8.37 14.43 31.09
C THR A 18 8.74 14.22 29.62
N PRO A 19 9.06 13.01 29.16
CA PRO A 19 9.32 12.79 27.74
C PRO A 19 7.99 12.69 27.00
N SER A 20 7.70 13.69 26.18
CA SER A 20 6.71 13.61 25.11
C SER A 20 7.07 12.43 24.22
N THR A 21 6.37 11.31 24.41
CA THR A 21 6.64 10.07 23.69
C THR A 21 6.14 10.25 22.26
N GLN A 22 7.01 10.71 21.36
CA GLN A 22 6.79 10.54 19.94
C GLN A 22 6.88 9.02 19.68
N ILE A 23 5.73 8.39 19.48
CA ILE A 23 5.63 6.95 19.24
C ILE A 23 6.23 6.68 17.86
N THR A 24 7.51 6.32 17.81
CA THR A 24 8.15 5.81 16.61
C THR A 24 7.88 4.31 16.51
N LEU A 25 7.52 3.80 15.32
CA LEU A 25 7.33 2.36 15.11
C LEU A 25 8.57 1.57 15.54
N THR A 26 8.34 0.44 16.20
CA THR A 26 9.40 -0.53 16.49
C THR A 26 9.94 -1.16 15.20
N ASP A 27 11.10 -1.81 15.25
CA ASP A 27 11.67 -2.50 14.07
C ASP A 27 10.75 -3.61 13.54
N GLN A 28 10.07 -4.33 14.45
CA GLN A 28 9.09 -5.34 14.07
C GLN A 28 7.89 -4.74 13.35
N GLN A 29 7.32 -3.65 13.90
CA GLN A 29 6.20 -2.95 13.27
C GLN A 29 6.60 -2.30 11.94
N THR A 30 7.82 -1.77 11.85
CA THR A 30 8.37 -1.21 10.61
C THR A 30 8.48 -2.29 9.54
N ASN A 31 9.00 -3.47 9.89
CA ASN A 31 9.07 -4.61 8.96
C ASN A 31 7.69 -5.10 8.54
N ALA A 32 6.73 -5.20 9.47
CA ALA A 32 5.35 -5.56 9.17
C ALA A 32 4.73 -4.56 8.19
N LEU A 33 4.89 -3.26 8.44
CA LEU A 33 4.42 -2.19 7.55
C LEU A 33 5.06 -2.29 6.15
N ILE A 34 6.37 -2.53 6.06
CA ILE A 34 7.06 -2.73 4.76
C ILE A 34 6.43 -3.90 3.99
N GLN A 35 6.15 -5.04 4.66
CA GLN A 35 5.54 -6.19 4.01
C GLN A 35 4.10 -5.92 3.55
N SER A 36 3.28 -5.27 4.39
CA SER A 36 1.92 -4.89 4.01
C SER A 36 1.91 -3.89 2.86
N MET A 37 2.84 -2.94 2.84
CA MET A 37 2.98 -2.01 1.72
C MET A 37 3.36 -2.73 0.41
N LEU A 38 4.22 -3.76 0.46
CA LEU A 38 4.54 -4.57 -0.72
C LEU A 38 3.35 -5.40 -1.25
N ARG A 39 2.33 -5.62 -0.41
CA ARG A 39 1.08 -6.33 -0.77
C ARG A 39 -0.01 -5.39 -1.28
N PHE A 40 -0.17 -4.22 -0.65
CA PHE A 40 -1.34 -3.36 -0.83
C PHE A 40 -1.03 -1.94 -1.33
N GLY A 41 0.24 -1.56 -1.46
CA GLY A 41 0.65 -0.22 -1.87
C GLY A 41 0.74 0.75 -0.70
N SER A 42 0.36 2.00 -0.93
CA SER A 42 0.55 3.06 0.05
C SER A 42 -0.51 3.08 1.17
N PRO A 43 -0.11 3.31 2.44
CA PRO A 43 -1.03 3.39 3.58
C PRO A 43 -2.11 4.46 3.46
N HIS A 44 -1.89 5.52 2.67
CA HIS A 44 -2.89 6.59 2.51
C HIS A 44 -4.04 6.20 1.57
N LEU A 45 -3.85 5.21 0.68
CA LEU A 45 -4.91 4.70 -0.21
C LEU A 45 -5.62 3.48 0.37
N ARG A 46 -4.90 2.65 1.14
CA ARG A 46 -5.37 1.35 1.65
C ARG A 46 -5.18 1.20 3.16
N PHE A 47 -5.51 2.24 3.92
CA PHE A 47 -5.20 2.33 5.35
C PHE A 47 -5.70 1.13 6.16
N GLU A 48 -7.01 0.88 6.16
CA GLU A 48 -7.62 -0.18 6.98
C GLU A 48 -7.07 -1.57 6.63
N THR A 49 -6.89 -1.86 5.33
CA THR A 49 -6.32 -3.12 4.87
C THR A 49 -4.89 -3.30 5.38
N ILE A 50 -4.06 -2.26 5.27
CA ILE A 50 -2.66 -2.29 5.68
C ILE A 50 -2.52 -2.39 7.20
N VAL A 51 -3.33 -1.66 7.96
CA VAL A 51 -3.31 -1.71 9.44
C VAL A 51 -3.64 -3.12 9.93
N LYS A 52 -4.69 -3.72 9.36
CA LYS A 52 -5.11 -5.09 9.70
C LYS A 52 -4.04 -6.12 9.31
N ASP A 53 -3.48 -6.03 8.11
CA ASP A 53 -2.44 -6.96 7.64
C ASP A 53 -1.14 -6.85 8.47
N ALA A 54 -0.74 -5.62 8.82
CA ALA A 54 0.45 -5.36 9.62
C ALA A 54 0.22 -5.54 11.14
N SER A 55 -1.03 -5.81 11.59
CA SER A 55 -1.42 -5.86 13.00
C SER A 55 -1.05 -4.59 13.78
N LEU A 56 -1.37 -3.43 13.21
CA LEU A 56 -1.02 -2.09 13.74
C LEU A 56 -2.23 -1.36 14.35
N ASP A 57 -3.33 -2.05 14.68
CA ASP A 57 -4.60 -1.46 15.13
C ASP A 57 -4.47 -0.57 16.37
N SER A 58 -3.45 -0.81 17.19
CA SER A 58 -3.15 -0.05 18.41
C SER A 58 -2.25 1.17 18.19
N THR A 59 -1.76 1.37 16.97
CA THR A 59 -0.85 2.47 16.62
C THR A 59 -1.62 3.62 16.00
N ASP A 60 -1.22 4.86 16.28
CA ASP A 60 -1.92 6.02 15.79
C ASP A 60 -1.81 6.17 14.26
N THR A 61 -2.91 6.59 13.63
CA THR A 61 -3.02 6.79 12.18
C THR A 61 -1.92 7.70 11.63
N SER A 62 -1.63 8.82 12.31
CA SER A 62 -0.62 9.78 11.88
C SER A 62 0.77 9.16 11.79
N THR A 63 1.16 8.35 12.77
CA THR A 63 2.45 7.65 12.82
C THR A 63 2.57 6.63 11.69
N ILE A 64 1.52 5.83 11.44
CA ILE A 64 1.54 4.83 10.36
C ILE A 64 1.68 5.50 8.99
N ILE A 65 0.90 6.56 8.73
CA ILE A 65 0.98 7.32 7.48
C ILE A 65 2.34 8.01 7.33
N ALA A 66 2.85 8.64 8.40
CA ALA A 66 4.15 9.30 8.38
C ALA A 66 5.29 8.29 8.16
N ALA A 67 5.24 7.14 8.81
CA ALA A 67 6.21 6.06 8.63
C ALA A 67 6.19 5.51 7.19
N GLY A 68 5.00 5.23 6.63
CA GLY A 68 4.87 4.79 5.25
C GLY A 68 5.45 5.78 4.24
N LYS A 69 5.15 7.08 4.40
CA LYS A 69 5.76 8.16 3.59
C LYS A 69 7.29 8.21 3.74
N GLY A 70 7.79 8.06 4.97
CA GLY A 70 9.22 8.05 5.28
C GLY A 70 9.96 6.88 4.63
N ILE A 71 9.39 5.67 4.69
CA ILE A 71 9.92 4.45 4.05
C ILE A 71 10.03 4.67 2.54
N PHE A 72 8.92 5.09 1.89
CA PHE A 72 8.90 5.31 0.46
C PHE A 72 9.92 6.38 0.02
N LYS A 73 10.01 7.49 0.76
CA LYS A 73 10.99 8.55 0.49
C LYS A 73 12.43 8.05 0.60
N THR A 74 12.72 7.22 1.59
CA THR A 74 14.06 6.63 1.80
C THR A 74 14.44 5.71 0.64
N CYS A 75 13.55 4.83 0.22
CA CYS A 75 13.78 3.97 -0.95
C CYS A 75 13.93 4.79 -2.25
N LYS A 76 13.09 5.81 -2.47
CA LYS A 76 13.19 6.71 -3.64
C LYS A 76 14.54 7.44 -3.67
N ALA A 77 15.03 7.91 -2.52
CA ALA A 77 16.33 8.56 -2.41
C ALA A 77 17.50 7.60 -2.73
N ALA A 78 17.45 6.36 -2.24
CA ALA A 78 18.46 5.35 -2.53
C ALA A 78 18.53 5.01 -4.02
N VAL A 79 17.37 4.85 -4.69
CA VAL A 79 17.29 4.62 -6.14
C VAL A 79 17.87 5.80 -6.92
N LYS A 80 17.53 7.03 -6.54
CA LYS A 80 18.05 8.25 -7.20
C LYS A 80 19.57 8.38 -7.05
N ALA A 81 20.10 8.15 -5.86
CA ALA A 81 21.55 8.19 -5.62
C ALA A 81 22.29 7.17 -6.49
N GLN A 82 21.75 5.96 -6.67
CA GLN A 82 22.35 4.97 -7.58
C GLN A 82 22.28 5.43 -9.05
N GLN A 83 21.16 6.01 -9.48
CA GLN A 83 21.03 6.52 -10.86
C GLN A 83 22.03 7.64 -11.17
N GLU A 84 22.30 8.52 -10.20
CA GLU A 84 23.31 9.57 -10.33
C GLU A 84 24.72 8.98 -10.47
N VAL A 85 25.06 7.94 -9.68
CA VAL A 85 26.32 7.21 -9.81
C VAL A 85 26.46 6.54 -11.18
N ASP A 86 25.40 5.89 -11.65
CA ASP A 86 25.39 5.21 -12.95
C ASP A 86 25.52 6.18 -14.13
N ALA A 87 25.01 7.41 -13.99
CA ALA A 87 25.10 8.47 -15.00
C ALA A 87 26.53 9.06 -15.10
N VAL A 88 27.24 9.14 -13.98
CA VAL A 88 28.64 9.64 -13.94
C VAL A 88 29.64 8.57 -14.41
N SER A 89 29.32 7.28 -14.29
CA SER A 89 30.21 6.18 -14.69
C SER A 89 29.55 5.12 -15.60
N PRO A 90 29.10 5.49 -16.81
CA PRO A 90 28.33 4.61 -17.70
C PRO A 90 29.10 3.35 -18.15
N ALA A 91 30.44 3.35 -18.08
CA ALA A 91 31.28 2.20 -18.41
C ALA A 91 31.15 1.04 -17.40
N LEU A 92 30.89 1.33 -16.12
CA LEU A 92 30.55 0.32 -15.11
C LEU A 92 29.08 -0.13 -15.20
N SER A 93 28.20 0.76 -15.68
CA SER A 93 26.75 0.59 -15.77
C SER A 93 26.28 -0.32 -16.91
N LYS A 94 27.12 -0.60 -17.92
CA LYS A 94 26.77 -1.49 -19.06
C LYS A 94 26.53 -2.96 -18.69
N ARG A 95 26.81 -3.35 -17.44
CA ARG A 95 26.49 -4.68 -16.90
C ARG A 95 25.32 -4.62 -15.92
N LYS A 96 24.20 -3.98 -16.30
CA LYS A 96 22.97 -3.88 -15.48
C LYS A 96 22.49 -5.22 -14.92
N SER A 97 22.68 -6.33 -15.64
CA SER A 97 22.30 -7.67 -15.17
C SER A 97 23.21 -8.27 -14.08
N LEU A 98 24.39 -7.69 -13.82
CA LEU A 98 25.33 -8.14 -12.79
C LEU A 98 25.40 -7.22 -11.57
N GLN A 99 24.72 -6.08 -11.59
CA GLN A 99 24.71 -5.17 -10.44
C GLN A 99 23.79 -5.71 -9.34
N PRO A 100 24.22 -5.65 -8.07
CA PRO A 100 23.34 -6.03 -6.97
C PRO A 100 22.12 -5.10 -6.93
N PRO A 101 20.97 -5.58 -6.39
CA PRO A 101 19.79 -4.75 -6.25
C PRO A 101 20.09 -3.55 -5.35
N VAL A 102 19.62 -2.36 -5.75
CA VAL A 102 19.73 -1.15 -4.92
C VAL A 102 18.98 -1.39 -3.63
N SER A 103 19.70 -1.49 -2.52
CA SER A 103 19.15 -1.87 -1.24
C SER A 103 19.43 -0.79 -0.21
N THR A 104 18.51 -0.59 0.72
CA THR A 104 18.65 0.39 1.81
C THR A 104 18.07 -0.17 3.10
N THR A 105 18.65 0.22 4.22
CA THR A 105 18.14 -0.14 5.55
C THR A 105 17.20 0.97 6.02
N ILE A 106 16.00 0.59 6.41
CA ILE A 106 15.00 1.53 6.94
C ILE A 106 15.18 1.58 8.46
N ASN A 107 15.67 2.69 9.00
CA ASN A 107 15.99 2.84 10.43
C ASN A 107 16.92 1.70 10.90
N ASN A 108 16.55 0.98 11.97
CA ASN A 108 17.23 -0.23 12.45
C ASN A 108 16.54 -1.54 11.96
N ALA A 109 15.59 -1.42 11.03
CA ALA A 109 14.81 -2.54 10.52
C ALA A 109 15.54 -3.29 9.38
N SER A 110 14.81 -4.14 8.66
CA SER A 110 15.40 -4.97 7.60
C SER A 110 15.88 -4.16 6.39
N THR A 111 16.86 -4.73 5.68
CA THR A 111 17.32 -4.22 4.40
C THR A 111 16.28 -4.51 3.32
N VAL A 112 15.86 -3.47 2.60
CA VAL A 112 14.83 -3.54 1.55
C VAL A 112 15.47 -3.31 0.19
N ASN A 113 15.04 -4.09 -0.83
CA ASN A 113 15.32 -3.79 -2.24
C ASN A 113 14.52 -2.54 -2.64
N ALA A 114 15.19 -1.39 -2.63
CA ALA A 114 14.58 -0.08 -2.83
C ALA A 114 13.98 0.07 -4.24
N THR A 115 14.62 -0.48 -5.27
CA THR A 115 14.11 -0.43 -6.65
C THR A 115 12.78 -1.17 -6.77
N LEU A 116 12.75 -2.42 -6.31
CA LEU A 116 11.52 -3.23 -6.33
C LEU A 116 10.43 -2.59 -5.47
N PHE A 117 10.78 -2.09 -4.29
CA PHE A 117 9.82 -1.46 -3.39
C PHE A 117 9.15 -0.25 -4.06
N VAL A 118 9.93 0.70 -4.57
CA VAL A 118 9.38 1.91 -5.21
C VAL A 118 8.53 1.56 -6.44
N GLN A 119 8.98 0.61 -7.25
CA GLN A 119 8.21 0.12 -8.39
C GLN A 119 6.86 -0.45 -7.93
N ARG A 120 6.89 -1.38 -6.97
CA ARG A 120 5.69 -2.07 -6.49
C ARG A 120 4.67 -1.12 -5.88
N ILE A 121 5.10 -0.16 -5.05
CA ILE A 121 4.17 0.80 -4.45
C ILE A 121 3.46 1.61 -5.54
N ARG A 122 4.18 2.10 -6.55
CA ARG A 122 3.59 2.87 -7.65
C ARG A 122 2.58 2.05 -8.46
N GLU A 123 2.91 0.81 -8.78
CA GLU A 123 2.03 -0.09 -9.52
C GLU A 123 0.75 -0.42 -8.74
N LEU A 124 0.86 -0.69 -7.44
CA LEU A 124 -0.30 -0.98 -6.58
C LEU A 124 -1.15 0.28 -6.31
N ASP A 125 -0.53 1.45 -6.20
CA ASP A 125 -1.24 2.73 -6.06
C ASP A 125 -2.00 3.10 -7.34
N LEU A 126 -1.42 2.80 -8.52
CA LEU A 126 -2.09 2.95 -9.81
C LEU A 126 -3.30 2.02 -9.91
N LEU A 127 -3.11 0.73 -9.62
CA LEU A 127 -4.19 -0.26 -9.60
C LEU A 127 -5.32 0.15 -8.64
N THR A 128 -4.95 0.62 -7.44
CA THR A 128 -5.91 1.09 -6.44
C THR A 128 -6.71 2.28 -6.95
N GLY A 129 -6.06 3.26 -7.58
CA GLY A 129 -6.75 4.39 -8.21
C GLY A 129 -7.74 3.92 -9.27
N ARG A 130 -7.28 3.06 -10.20
CA ARG A 130 -8.11 2.54 -11.29
C ARG A 130 -9.38 1.83 -10.77
N ILE A 131 -9.26 1.04 -9.70
CA ILE A 131 -10.40 0.35 -9.10
C ILE A 131 -11.30 1.30 -8.33
N HIS A 132 -10.75 2.27 -7.58
CA HIS A 132 -11.56 3.25 -6.84
C HIS A 132 -12.35 4.19 -7.76
N ASP A 133 -11.85 4.45 -8.97
CA ASP A 133 -12.52 5.28 -9.97
C ASP A 133 -13.68 4.54 -10.68
N MET A 134 -13.78 3.21 -10.51
CA MET A 134 -14.89 2.41 -11.06
C MET A 134 -16.19 2.74 -10.31
N LYS A 135 -17.17 3.31 -11.03
CA LYS A 135 -18.52 3.56 -10.48
C LYS A 135 -19.29 2.27 -10.25
N ASP A 136 -19.13 1.32 -11.17
CA ASP A 136 -19.69 -0.01 -11.12
C ASP A 136 -18.55 -1.00 -11.36
N LEU A 137 -18.37 -1.94 -10.43
CA LEU A 137 -17.23 -2.87 -10.46
C LEU A 137 -17.33 -3.82 -11.66
N SER A 138 -18.53 -4.29 -12.02
CA SER A 138 -18.70 -5.21 -13.14
C SER A 138 -18.33 -4.55 -14.46
N HIS A 139 -18.87 -3.35 -14.71
CA HIS A 139 -18.57 -2.57 -15.91
C HIS A 139 -17.10 -2.12 -15.93
N GLY A 140 -16.55 -1.70 -14.78
CA GLY A 140 -15.15 -1.27 -14.68
C GLY A 140 -14.17 -2.41 -14.97
N LEU A 141 -14.48 -3.64 -14.56
CA LEU A 141 -13.65 -4.82 -14.90
C LEU A 141 -13.79 -5.24 -16.36
N GLU A 142 -14.95 -5.01 -16.98
CA GLU A 142 -15.14 -5.21 -18.43
C GLU A 142 -14.34 -4.18 -19.24
N GLU A 143 -14.36 -2.91 -18.84
CA GLU A 143 -13.50 -1.86 -19.44
C GLU A 143 -12.03 -2.19 -19.28
N LEU A 144 -11.59 -2.57 -18.08
CA LEU A 144 -10.21 -3.00 -17.84
C LEU A 144 -9.83 -4.20 -18.71
N THR A 145 -10.73 -5.18 -18.88
CA THR A 145 -10.50 -6.32 -19.78
C THR A 145 -10.27 -5.85 -21.22
N LYS A 146 -11.05 -4.87 -21.67
CA LYS A 146 -10.92 -4.30 -23.01
C LYS A 146 -9.60 -3.55 -23.15
N ASP A 147 -9.26 -2.65 -22.23
CA ASP A 147 -7.99 -1.93 -22.20
C ASP A 147 -6.81 -2.93 -22.28
N LEU A 148 -6.88 -4.01 -21.48
CA LEU A 148 -5.87 -5.06 -21.48
C LEU A 148 -5.72 -5.78 -22.82
N SER A 149 -6.84 -6.01 -23.51
CA SER A 149 -6.85 -6.69 -24.81
C SER A 149 -6.26 -5.86 -25.96
N GLU A 150 -6.17 -4.54 -25.78
CA GLU A 150 -5.57 -3.62 -26.75
C GLU A 150 -4.04 -3.58 -26.66
N PHE A 151 -3.45 -4.09 -25.58
CA PHE A 151 -1.99 -4.12 -25.42
C PHE A 151 -1.29 -5.20 -26.27
N GLU A 152 -0.07 -4.90 -26.71
CA GLU A 152 0.74 -5.78 -27.56
C GLU A 152 1.45 -6.94 -26.81
N PHE A 153 1.00 -7.34 -25.60
CA PHE A 153 1.60 -8.46 -24.88
C PHE A 153 0.82 -9.77 -25.03
N PRO A 154 1.50 -10.93 -25.06
CA PRO A 154 0.81 -12.19 -25.27
C PRO A 154 0.14 -12.71 -23.99
N LEU A 155 -1.02 -13.35 -24.14
CA LEU A 155 -1.58 -14.28 -23.16
C LEU A 155 -0.62 -15.47 -22.93
N PRO A 156 -0.61 -16.08 -21.73
CA PRO A 156 0.28 -17.20 -21.43
C PRO A 156 -0.09 -18.44 -22.23
N ARG A 157 0.81 -18.89 -23.13
CA ARG A 157 0.59 -20.08 -23.98
C ARG A 157 1.09 -21.39 -23.38
N ASN A 158 1.82 -21.33 -22.28
CA ASN A 158 2.48 -22.47 -21.64
C ASN A 158 1.89 -22.81 -20.28
N TRP A 159 0.65 -22.39 -20.02
CA TRP A 159 -0.11 -22.76 -18.83
C TRP A 159 -0.98 -23.96 -19.15
N ASP A 160 -1.26 -24.77 -18.13
CA ASP A 160 -2.06 -25.99 -18.22
C ASP A 160 -3.57 -25.69 -18.04
N ILE A 161 -3.93 -24.41 -18.11
CA ILE A 161 -5.30 -23.90 -18.06
C ILE A 161 -5.47 -22.88 -19.18
N ASP A 162 -6.71 -22.72 -19.65
CA ASP A 162 -7.07 -21.60 -20.49
C ASP A 162 -6.95 -20.29 -19.69
N TRP A 163 -6.45 -19.25 -20.35
CA TRP A 163 -6.27 -17.92 -19.78
C TRP A 163 -6.66 -16.85 -20.78
N THR A 164 -7.45 -15.90 -20.32
CA THR A 164 -8.05 -14.82 -21.11
C THR A 164 -7.71 -13.46 -20.51
N TRP A 165 -8.02 -12.39 -21.25
CA TRP A 165 -7.89 -11.03 -20.74
C TRP A 165 -8.79 -10.75 -19.54
N THR A 166 -9.97 -11.38 -19.49
CA THR A 166 -10.86 -11.33 -18.33
C THR A 166 -10.19 -11.95 -17.10
N ASP A 167 -9.43 -13.02 -17.28
CA ASP A 167 -8.66 -13.63 -16.18
C ASP A 167 -7.58 -12.67 -15.65
N ASP A 168 -6.94 -11.88 -16.51
CA ASP A 168 -5.99 -10.84 -16.05
C ASP A 168 -6.68 -9.74 -15.24
N ALA A 169 -7.82 -9.24 -15.71
CA ALA A 169 -8.59 -8.23 -14.99
C ALA A 169 -9.04 -8.76 -13.61
N MET A 170 -9.55 -10.00 -13.56
CA MET A 170 -9.93 -10.64 -12.30
C MET A 170 -8.72 -10.95 -11.40
N LEU A 171 -7.55 -11.26 -11.97
CA LEU A 171 -6.33 -11.49 -11.20
C LEU A 171 -5.85 -10.21 -10.55
N LEU A 172 -5.88 -9.08 -11.28
CA LEU A 172 -5.59 -7.76 -10.71
C LEU A 172 -6.58 -7.37 -9.63
N TYR A 173 -7.88 -7.63 -9.83
CA TYR A 173 -8.89 -7.39 -8.79
C TYR A 173 -8.61 -8.24 -7.54
N GLY A 174 -8.23 -9.51 -7.72
CA GLY A 174 -7.77 -10.36 -6.63
C GLY A 174 -6.55 -9.81 -5.90
N VAL A 175 -5.55 -9.29 -6.62
CA VAL A 175 -4.37 -8.61 -6.04
C VAL A 175 -4.78 -7.37 -5.25
N TYR A 176 -5.74 -6.58 -5.75
CA TYR A 176 -6.28 -5.46 -5.01
C TYR A 176 -7.00 -5.91 -3.73
N LYS A 177 -7.85 -6.94 -3.80
CA LYS A 177 -8.68 -7.41 -2.67
C LYS A 177 -7.86 -8.09 -1.58
N HIS A 178 -6.96 -8.99 -1.95
CA HIS A 178 -6.24 -9.88 -1.02
C HIS A 178 -4.74 -9.57 -0.86
N GLY A 179 -4.21 -8.69 -1.71
CA GLY A 179 -2.82 -8.30 -1.72
C GLY A 179 -1.96 -9.12 -2.68
N TYR A 180 -0.92 -8.49 -3.20
CA TYR A 180 0.05 -9.14 -4.07
C TYR A 180 0.70 -10.34 -3.36
N GLY A 181 0.75 -11.49 -4.03
CA GLY A 181 1.38 -12.70 -3.48
C GLY A 181 0.44 -13.58 -2.66
N SER A 182 -0.77 -13.10 -2.32
CA SER A 182 -1.77 -13.85 -1.56
C SER A 182 -2.56 -14.83 -2.45
N TRP A 183 -1.86 -15.64 -3.25
CA TRP A 183 -2.46 -16.47 -4.30
C TRP A 183 -3.47 -17.48 -3.77
N GLN A 184 -3.23 -18.04 -2.58
CA GLN A 184 -4.15 -18.98 -1.94
C GLN A 184 -5.49 -18.29 -1.58
N LEU A 185 -5.44 -17.04 -1.09
CA LEU A 185 -6.65 -16.29 -0.76
C LEU A 185 -7.41 -15.91 -2.04
N ILE A 186 -6.69 -15.53 -3.10
CA ILE A 186 -7.25 -15.23 -4.42
C ILE A 186 -7.93 -16.47 -5.03
N GLU A 187 -7.34 -17.66 -4.90
CA GLU A 187 -7.93 -18.90 -5.41
C GLU A 187 -9.18 -19.35 -4.63
N GLN A 188 -9.23 -19.05 -3.33
CA GLN A 188 -10.31 -19.46 -2.44
C GLN A 188 -11.51 -18.50 -2.44
N ASP A 189 -11.37 -17.32 -3.06
CA ASP A 189 -12.43 -16.33 -3.13
C ASP A 189 -13.53 -16.75 -4.11
N GLU A 190 -14.75 -16.90 -3.61
CA GLU A 190 -15.93 -17.32 -4.38
C GLU A 190 -16.36 -16.26 -5.41
N GLU A 191 -15.98 -15.00 -5.22
CA GLU A 191 -16.24 -13.92 -6.18
C GLU A 191 -15.24 -13.92 -7.36
N LEU A 192 -14.18 -14.72 -7.28
CA LEU A 192 -13.14 -14.80 -8.31
C LEU A 192 -13.22 -16.14 -9.07
N PRO A 193 -12.97 -16.16 -10.40
CA PRO A 193 -13.09 -17.36 -11.21
C PRO A 193 -11.82 -18.22 -11.16
N PHE A 194 -11.16 -18.34 -9.99
CA PHE A 194 -9.85 -19.01 -9.85
C PHE A 194 -9.87 -20.33 -9.09
N ARG A 195 -11.02 -20.73 -8.54
CA ARG A 195 -11.14 -21.97 -7.77
C ARG A 195 -10.56 -23.16 -8.54
N ASP A 196 -9.59 -23.84 -7.93
CA ASP A 196 -8.89 -25.02 -8.46
C ASP A 196 -8.17 -24.80 -9.81
N ARG A 197 -7.87 -23.54 -10.17
CA ARG A 197 -7.12 -23.19 -11.38
C ARG A 197 -5.64 -22.95 -11.10
N PHE A 198 -5.24 -22.68 -9.86
CA PHE A 198 -3.84 -22.47 -9.53
C PHE A 198 -3.22 -23.78 -9.01
N PHE A 199 -2.04 -24.14 -9.50
CA PHE A 199 -1.35 -25.36 -9.08
C PHE A 199 -0.40 -25.08 -7.90
N LEU A 200 -0.90 -24.32 -6.92
CA LEU A 200 -0.13 -23.85 -5.76
C LEU A 200 0.37 -25.03 -4.93
N GLY A 201 1.68 -25.06 -4.63
CA GLY A 201 2.28 -26.14 -3.83
C GLY A 201 2.24 -27.55 -4.46
N SER A 202 1.67 -27.71 -5.66
CA SER A 202 1.59 -29.01 -6.34
C SER A 202 2.98 -29.49 -6.76
N SER A 203 3.25 -30.78 -6.55
CA SER A 203 4.47 -31.44 -7.03
C SER A 203 4.46 -31.67 -8.54
N GLU A 204 3.29 -31.59 -9.18
CA GLU A 204 3.16 -31.72 -10.63
C GLU A 204 3.76 -30.50 -11.34
N ASP A 205 4.35 -30.68 -12.53
CA ASP A 205 4.85 -29.57 -13.35
C ASP A 205 3.72 -28.88 -14.12
N LYS A 206 2.65 -28.51 -13.39
CA LYS A 206 1.52 -27.74 -13.92
C LYS A 206 1.63 -26.26 -13.59
N LYS A 207 1.11 -25.41 -14.47
CA LYS A 207 1.14 -23.94 -14.40
C LYS A 207 -0.25 -23.35 -14.61
N PRO A 208 -0.60 -22.27 -13.90
CA PRO A 208 0.30 -21.39 -13.14
C PRO A 208 0.55 -21.82 -11.69
N LYS A 209 1.76 -21.53 -11.19
CA LYS A 209 2.11 -21.51 -9.76
C LYS A 209 2.48 -20.07 -9.35
N ASP A 210 2.86 -19.86 -8.09
CA ASP A 210 3.24 -18.57 -7.51
C ASP A 210 4.16 -17.74 -8.41
N ARG A 211 5.22 -18.35 -8.96
CA ARG A 211 6.18 -17.63 -9.82
C ARG A 211 5.54 -17.16 -11.13
N GLN A 212 4.69 -17.97 -11.75
CA GLN A 212 4.00 -17.61 -12.99
C GLN A 212 2.96 -16.52 -12.74
N LEU A 213 2.24 -16.59 -11.61
CA LEU A 213 1.29 -15.56 -11.20
C LEU A 213 1.98 -14.23 -10.91
N CYS A 214 3.07 -14.24 -10.12
CA CYS A 214 3.91 -13.06 -9.88
C CYS A 214 4.34 -12.41 -11.21
N HIS A 215 4.92 -13.21 -12.11
CA HIS A 215 5.38 -12.71 -13.40
C HIS A 215 4.22 -12.16 -14.26
N ARG A 216 3.04 -12.79 -14.22
CA ARG A 216 1.87 -12.29 -14.95
C ARG A 216 1.41 -10.95 -14.40
N VAL A 217 1.26 -10.83 -13.08
CA VAL A 217 0.85 -9.58 -12.42
C VAL A 217 1.86 -8.46 -12.69
N ASP A 218 3.16 -8.71 -12.52
CA ASP A 218 4.21 -7.71 -12.79
C ASP A 218 4.16 -7.24 -14.24
N LEU A 219 3.92 -8.16 -15.18
CA LEU A 219 3.81 -7.83 -16.59
C LEU A 219 2.56 -6.97 -16.86
N VAL A 220 1.40 -7.36 -16.36
CA VAL A 220 0.15 -6.63 -16.57
C VAL A 220 0.22 -5.22 -15.95
N LEU A 221 0.72 -5.10 -14.71
CA LEU A 221 0.90 -3.80 -14.04
C LEU A 221 1.86 -2.87 -14.79
N LYS A 222 2.92 -3.43 -15.39
CA LYS A 222 3.83 -2.67 -16.24
C LYS A 222 3.10 -2.02 -17.42
N TYR A 223 2.21 -2.75 -18.08
CA TYR A 223 1.46 -2.21 -19.23
C TYR A 223 0.42 -1.17 -18.81
N LEU A 224 -0.30 -1.39 -17.70
CA LEU A 224 -1.20 -0.36 -17.16
C LEU A 224 -0.45 0.94 -16.82
N LYS A 225 0.78 0.82 -16.31
CA LYS A 225 1.63 1.97 -16.05
C LYS A 225 2.05 2.68 -17.34
N GLU A 226 2.42 1.94 -18.38
CA GLU A 226 2.80 2.50 -19.68
C GLU A 226 1.61 3.21 -20.35
N GLU A 227 0.42 2.61 -20.29
CA GLU A 227 -0.84 3.20 -20.76
C GLU A 227 -1.18 4.52 -20.05
N GLU A 228 -1.10 4.54 -18.72
CA GLU A 228 -1.38 5.75 -17.93
C GLU A 228 -0.38 6.86 -18.26
N GLU A 229 0.90 6.52 -18.42
CA GLU A 229 1.93 7.48 -18.84
C GLU A 229 1.68 8.02 -20.26
N GLU A 230 1.09 7.24 -21.17
CA GLU A 230 0.70 7.70 -22.50
C GLU A 230 -0.54 8.58 -22.47
N ARG A 231 -1.54 8.20 -21.67
CA ARG A 231 -2.76 8.98 -21.41
C ARG A 231 -2.42 10.37 -20.88
N LEU A 232 -1.53 10.46 -19.89
CA LEU A 232 -1.10 11.74 -19.30
C LEU A 232 -0.32 12.62 -20.28
N LYS A 233 0.48 12.05 -21.20
CA LYS A 233 1.19 12.84 -22.23
C LYS A 233 0.26 13.48 -23.26
N LEU A 234 -0.90 12.87 -23.49
CA LEU A 234 -1.89 13.35 -24.46
C LEU A 234 -2.79 14.46 -23.90
N ASP A 235 -2.87 14.60 -22.57
CA ASP A 235 -3.67 15.61 -21.89
C ASP A 235 -2.85 16.34 -20.78
N PRO A 236 -1.97 17.29 -21.14
CA PRO A 236 -1.04 17.93 -20.21
C PRO A 236 -1.73 18.86 -19.19
N GLU A 237 -3.03 19.15 -19.32
CA GLU A 237 -3.80 19.87 -18.29
C GLU A 237 -4.04 19.01 -17.03
N ALA A 238 -3.78 17.70 -17.08
CA ALA A 238 -3.85 16.79 -15.94
C ALA A 238 -2.55 16.71 -15.10
N GLU A 239 -1.44 17.34 -15.53
CA GLU A 239 -0.14 17.25 -14.84
C GLU A 239 -0.05 18.10 -13.55
N ASP A 240 -0.88 19.13 -13.38
CA ASP A 240 -0.75 20.10 -12.26
C ASP A 240 -1.14 19.54 -10.87
N ASP A 241 -1.68 18.32 -10.79
CA ASP A 241 -2.20 17.75 -9.53
C ASP A 241 -1.46 16.49 -9.02
N THR A 242 -0.47 15.96 -9.75
CA THR A 242 -0.08 14.54 -9.58
C THR A 242 1.22 14.22 -8.81
N ASP A 243 2.17 15.16 -8.61
CA ASP A 243 3.43 14.84 -7.89
C ASP A 243 3.63 15.58 -6.54
N GLU A 244 3.05 16.79 -6.33
CA GLU A 244 3.07 17.46 -5.02
C GLU A 244 1.79 17.23 -4.19
N ASN A 245 0.62 17.10 -4.81
CA ASN A 245 -0.66 16.98 -4.09
C ASN A 245 -1.01 15.56 -3.61
N ARG A 246 -0.34 14.52 -4.15
CA ARG A 246 -0.43 13.14 -3.62
C ARG A 246 0.38 12.96 -2.33
N VAL A 247 1.29 13.90 -2.01
CA VAL A 247 2.14 13.89 -0.81
C VAL A 247 1.86 15.06 0.16
N GLY A 248 1.24 16.14 -0.31
CA GLY A 248 0.92 17.34 0.46
C GLY A 248 -0.43 17.29 1.20
N VAL A 249 -0.37 17.46 2.52
CA VAL A 249 -1.50 17.98 3.30
C VAL A 249 -1.91 19.31 2.69
N SER A 250 -3.18 19.45 2.28
CA SER A 250 -3.77 20.73 1.88
C SER A 250 -3.52 21.76 2.97
N LYS A 251 -2.79 22.84 2.64
CA LYS A 251 -2.72 24.01 3.52
C LYS A 251 -3.87 24.95 3.20
N ASN A 252 -4.72 25.09 4.22
CA ASN A 252 -5.60 26.21 4.55
C ASN A 252 -6.90 26.34 3.73
N SER A 253 -7.95 25.71 4.23
CA SER A 253 -9.12 26.46 4.65
C SER A 253 -9.30 26.24 6.16
N GLU A 254 -9.33 27.33 6.92
CA GLU A 254 -9.86 27.32 8.27
C GLU A 254 -11.30 26.82 8.26
N ASP A 255 -11.74 26.29 9.41
CA ASP A 255 -13.01 25.64 9.73
C ASP A 255 -13.01 24.11 9.59
N GLY A 256 -13.22 23.46 10.74
CA GLY A 256 -13.04 22.04 10.98
C GLY A 256 -14.04 21.14 10.26
N ASP A 257 -13.88 21.01 8.96
CA ASP A 257 -14.62 20.04 8.14
C ASP A 257 -13.73 18.87 7.73
N MET A 258 -14.22 17.67 8.04
CA MET A 258 -13.51 16.41 7.86
C MET A 258 -13.47 16.01 6.36
N PRO A 259 -12.39 15.38 5.85
CA PRO A 259 -12.31 14.97 4.45
C PRO A 259 -13.52 14.12 4.03
N LYS A 260 -14.08 14.36 2.84
CA LYS A 260 -15.34 13.71 2.38
C LYS A 260 -15.30 12.18 2.41
N TRP A 261 -14.13 11.57 2.23
CA TRP A 261 -13.96 10.12 2.36
C TRP A 261 -14.03 9.62 3.81
N LEU A 262 -13.64 10.44 4.79
CA LEU A 262 -13.79 10.15 6.23
C LEU A 262 -15.25 10.33 6.71
N SER A 263 -16.00 11.26 6.10
CA SER A 263 -17.43 11.46 6.40
C SER A 263 -18.31 10.28 5.99
N PHE A 264 -17.96 9.61 4.87
CA PHE A 264 -18.69 8.46 4.36
C PHE A 264 -18.53 7.20 5.25
N VAL A 265 -17.39 7.06 5.93
CA VAL A 265 -17.08 5.91 6.81
C VAL A 265 -17.81 6.02 8.15
N LEU A 266 -17.97 7.23 8.70
CA LEU A 266 -18.63 7.43 10.00
C LEU A 266 -20.16 7.32 9.96
N HIS A 267 -20.80 7.51 8.80
CA HIS A 267 -22.27 7.53 8.70
C HIS A 267 -22.91 6.20 8.25
N THR A 268 -22.13 5.19 7.87
CA THR A 268 -22.68 3.94 7.31
C THR A 268 -22.86 2.82 8.36
N PHE A 269 -22.35 2.99 9.59
CA PHE A 269 -22.53 2.02 10.68
C PHE A 269 -22.76 2.68 12.04
N LEU A 270 -23.93 3.32 12.21
CA LEU A 270 -24.59 3.33 13.53
C LEU A 270 -25.81 2.40 13.46
N PRO A 271 -25.97 1.43 14.38
CA PRO A 271 -27.22 0.71 14.50
C PRO A 271 -28.33 1.70 14.87
N ALA A 272 -29.46 1.61 14.18
CA ALA A 272 -30.64 2.42 14.47
C ALA A 272 -31.03 2.26 15.96
N PRO A 273 -31.40 3.35 16.66
CA PRO A 273 -31.87 3.25 18.03
C PRO A 273 -33.17 2.43 18.07
N VAL A 274 -33.21 1.48 19.01
CA VAL A 274 -34.40 0.72 19.37
C VAL A 274 -35.42 1.70 19.93
N GLU A 275 -36.56 1.89 19.25
CA GLU A 275 -37.67 2.68 19.80
C GLU A 275 -38.29 1.92 20.99
N ASP A 276 -38.19 2.53 22.16
CA ASP A 276 -38.88 2.09 23.38
C ASP A 276 -40.40 2.23 23.21
N PHE A 277 -41.08 1.08 23.21
CA PHE A 277 -42.52 0.98 23.34
C PHE A 277 -42.93 1.32 24.79
N PHE A 278 -43.25 2.59 25.06
CA PHE A 278 -44.05 2.96 26.23
C PHE A 278 -45.44 3.42 25.77
N GLY A 279 -46.45 2.64 26.18
CA GLY A 279 -47.85 2.87 25.86
C GLY A 279 -48.43 4.04 26.63
N ASP A 280 -49.12 4.93 25.91
CA ASP A 280 -49.94 5.97 26.49
C ASP A 280 -51.35 5.46 26.82
N GLY A 281 -51.74 5.66 28.07
CA GLY A 281 -53.06 5.37 28.59
C GLY A 281 -54.10 6.34 28.05
N GLN A 282 -55.23 5.77 27.62
CA GLN A 282 -56.46 6.52 27.33
C GLN A 282 -56.98 7.20 28.61
N ASN A 283 -57.21 8.50 28.51
CA ASN A 283 -58.15 9.21 29.36
C ASN A 283 -58.89 10.23 28.49
N VAL A 284 -60.16 9.94 28.16
CA VAL A 284 -61.06 10.89 27.51
C VAL A 284 -62.30 10.98 28.40
N HIS A 285 -62.48 12.16 28.98
CA HIS A 285 -63.69 12.64 29.61
C HIS A 285 -64.42 13.54 28.60
N GLU A 286 -65.75 13.47 28.65
CA GLU A 286 -66.80 14.22 27.93
C GLU A 286 -67.13 13.80 26.48
#